data_AF-A0A9E3EEE1-F1
#
_entry.id   AF-A0A9E3EEE1-F1
#
_cell.length_a   1.000
_cell.length_b   1.000
_cell.length_c   1.000
_cell.angle_alpha   90.00
_cell.angle_beta   90.00
_cell.angle_gamma   90.00
#
_symmetry.space_group_name_H-M   'P 1'
#
loop_
_entity.id
_entity.type
_entity.pdbx_description
1 polymer ?
#
loop_
_entity_poly.entity_id
_entity_poly.type
_entity_poly.pdbx_seq_one_letter_code
_entity_poly.pdbx_strand_id
1 'polypeptide(L)'
;TPTTTASINGANLPSDTTPQAAAATYAVNDMANGTITPDQVIPIKVSDSEGNEHELDIDLLKTSSNTWAAEVVSNPASDTSPAGGAGTAITSGNIVFNSDGSLDAAATTLPSSIPIPWAASLGVTTPQNVTLNLGANAAAGTTGISQQGSAFAAGTAITDGTPFGNLTGVSIGNNGDVTATFDNGTSRVIAQVAMATFANEDGLNAVTGDAYQATFNSGTASINAPGSGGAGTLASNALESSTVDLSKEFTNLIITQRAYTASSKVITTADNMTQDLLQIIR
;
A
#
# COMPACT_ATOMS: atom_id res chain seq x y z
N THR A 1 -5.62 8.45 -6.05
CA THR A 1 -6.83 7.98 -6.75
C THR A 1 -8.03 8.63 -6.11
N PRO A 2 -9.00 9.12 -6.89
CA PRO A 2 -10.19 9.73 -6.31
C PRO A 2 -10.99 8.70 -5.51
N THR A 3 -11.56 9.13 -4.39
CA THR A 3 -12.49 8.32 -3.60
C THR A 3 -13.76 8.02 -4.41
N THR A 4 -14.17 6.76 -4.48
CA THR A 4 -15.45 6.35 -5.09
C THR A 4 -16.41 5.76 -4.07
N THR A 5 -15.91 5.29 -2.93
CA THR A 5 -16.71 4.74 -1.85
C THR A 5 -16.25 5.28 -0.49
N ALA A 6 -17.21 5.59 0.37
CA ALA A 6 -16.99 5.99 1.76
C ALA A 6 -17.93 5.19 2.65
N SER A 7 -17.39 4.41 3.58
CA SER A 7 -18.16 3.57 4.50
C SER A 7 -17.92 4.00 5.93
N ILE A 8 -19.00 4.20 6.69
CA ILE A 8 -18.91 4.52 8.12
C ILE A 8 -18.81 3.21 8.91
N ASN A 9 -17.90 3.17 9.89
CA ASN A 9 -17.70 2.02 10.75
C ASN A 9 -17.76 2.41 12.22
N GLY A 10 -18.71 1.83 12.96
CA GLY A 10 -18.80 1.98 14.42
C GLY A 10 -19.25 3.36 14.89
N ALA A 11 -20.02 4.10 14.08
CA ALA A 11 -20.61 5.36 14.53
C ALA A 11 -21.82 5.08 15.43
N ASN A 12 -21.90 5.80 16.54
CA ASN A 12 -23.03 5.74 17.47
C ASN A 12 -23.62 7.13 17.69
N LEU A 13 -24.91 7.27 17.39
CA LEU A 13 -25.70 8.44 17.76
C LEU A 13 -26.42 8.19 19.09
N PRO A 14 -26.40 9.14 20.04
CA PRO A 14 -27.08 9.01 21.33
C PRO A 14 -28.62 8.98 21.18
N SER A 15 -29.25 7.90 21.65
CA SER A 15 -30.71 7.76 21.61
C SER A 15 -31.44 8.67 22.60
N ASP A 16 -30.77 9.11 23.66
CA ASP A 16 -31.29 9.91 24.77
C ASP A 16 -31.13 11.43 24.59
N THR A 17 -30.37 11.89 23.60
CA THR A 17 -30.24 13.31 23.28
C THR A 17 -31.61 13.94 23.07
N THR A 18 -31.86 15.08 23.71
CA THR A 18 -33.10 15.83 23.48
C THR A 18 -32.91 16.70 22.23
N PRO A 19 -33.88 16.71 21.29
CA PRO A 19 -33.85 17.65 20.17
C PRO A 19 -33.67 19.08 20.68
N GLN A 20 -32.69 19.79 20.14
CA GLN A 20 -32.53 21.20 20.47
C GLN A 20 -33.73 22.02 20.00
N ALA A 21 -33.98 23.18 20.63
CA ALA A 21 -35.14 24.01 20.31
C ALA A 21 -35.15 24.47 18.83
N ALA A 22 -33.97 24.69 18.25
CA ALA A 22 -33.81 25.09 16.85
C ALA A 22 -34.22 23.98 15.85
N ALA A 23 -34.27 22.71 16.28
CA ALA A 23 -34.70 21.60 15.42
C ALA A 23 -36.17 21.74 14.97
N ALA A 24 -37.01 22.46 15.72
CA ALA A 24 -38.39 22.71 15.35
C ALA A 24 -38.56 23.64 14.13
N THR A 25 -37.54 24.45 13.83
CA THR A 25 -37.52 25.40 12.71
C THR A 25 -36.54 25.00 11.62
N TYR A 26 -35.93 23.81 11.73
CA TYR A 26 -34.92 23.33 10.80
C TYR A 26 -35.44 23.31 9.35
N ALA A 27 -34.68 23.96 8.48
CA ALA A 27 -34.78 23.87 7.04
C ALA A 27 -33.43 23.43 6.44
N VAL A 28 -33.48 22.85 5.24
CA VAL A 28 -32.27 22.43 4.52
C VAL A 28 -31.34 23.62 4.29
N ASN A 29 -30.05 23.40 4.52
CA ASN A 29 -28.92 24.32 4.55
C ASN A 29 -28.77 25.15 5.84
N ASP A 30 -29.66 25.00 6.83
CA ASP A 30 -29.52 25.76 8.09
C ASP A 30 -28.26 25.36 8.88
N MET A 31 -27.79 24.10 8.74
CA MET A 31 -26.52 23.68 9.31
C MET A 31 -25.36 24.17 8.44
N ALA A 32 -25.45 23.97 7.12
CA ALA A 32 -24.42 24.42 6.17
C ALA A 32 -24.17 25.95 6.17
N ASN A 33 -25.18 26.76 6.50
CA ASN A 33 -25.06 28.23 6.60
C ASN A 33 -24.79 28.74 8.02
N GLY A 34 -24.73 27.83 9.01
CA GLY A 34 -24.46 28.15 10.40
C GLY A 34 -25.62 28.81 11.16
N THR A 35 -26.84 28.82 10.60
CA THR A 35 -28.05 29.29 11.31
C THR A 35 -28.39 28.36 12.47
N ILE A 36 -28.18 27.05 12.29
CA ILE A 36 -28.33 26.02 13.31
C ILE A 36 -26.98 25.32 13.51
N THR A 37 -26.52 25.22 14.75
CA THR A 37 -25.34 24.41 15.07
C THR A 37 -25.74 22.93 15.07
N PRO A 38 -25.05 22.05 14.32
CA PRO A 38 -25.33 20.62 14.35
C PRO A 38 -25.12 20.05 15.76
N ASP A 39 -25.90 19.03 16.11
CA ASP A 39 -25.75 18.34 17.40
C ASP A 39 -24.47 17.49 17.39
N GLN A 40 -24.21 16.82 16.27
CA GLN A 40 -23.07 15.91 16.07
C GLN A 40 -22.51 16.05 14.66
N VAL A 41 -21.23 15.77 14.49
CA VAL A 41 -20.54 15.84 13.20
C VAL A 41 -19.74 14.56 12.99
N ILE A 42 -19.85 13.96 11.80
CA ILE A 42 -19.04 12.82 11.38
C ILE A 42 -18.14 13.27 10.22
N PRO A 43 -16.82 13.43 10.45
CA PRO A 43 -15.89 13.82 9.39
C PRO A 43 -15.53 12.64 8.49
N ILE A 44 -15.43 12.90 7.19
CA ILE A 44 -15.06 11.96 6.14
C ILE A 44 -13.98 12.58 5.28
N LYS A 45 -12.81 11.96 5.24
CA LYS A 45 -11.72 12.36 4.35
C LYS A 45 -11.90 11.73 2.99
N VAL A 46 -11.87 12.53 1.93
CA VAL A 46 -11.97 12.08 0.54
C VAL A 46 -10.80 12.60 -0.28
N SER A 47 -10.31 11.80 -1.21
CA SER A 47 -9.29 12.23 -2.17
C SER A 47 -9.95 12.65 -3.49
N ASP A 48 -9.47 13.74 -4.07
CA ASP A 48 -9.89 14.22 -5.40
C ASP A 48 -9.16 13.48 -6.55
N SER A 49 -9.41 13.88 -7.80
CA SER A 49 -8.74 13.31 -8.98
C SER A 49 -7.28 13.76 -9.12
N GLU A 50 -6.91 14.90 -8.53
CA GLU A 50 -5.56 15.48 -8.57
C GLU A 50 -4.66 14.92 -7.44
N GLY A 51 -5.25 14.18 -6.50
CA GLY A 51 -4.57 13.55 -5.37
C GLY A 51 -4.54 14.39 -4.09
N ASN A 52 -5.29 15.49 -4.01
CA ASN A 52 -5.45 16.23 -2.77
C ASN A 52 -6.47 15.55 -1.85
N GLU A 53 -6.28 15.69 -0.53
CA GLU A 53 -7.23 15.26 0.48
C GLU A 53 -8.13 16.44 0.89
N HIS A 54 -9.43 16.19 0.94
CA HIS A 54 -10.47 17.12 1.37
C HIS A 54 -11.31 16.47 2.47
N GLU A 55 -11.92 17.27 3.33
CA GLU A 55 -12.80 16.80 4.39
C GLU A 55 -14.25 17.15 4.06
N LEU A 56 -15.13 16.17 4.20
CA LEU A 56 -16.57 16.31 4.15
C LEU A 56 -17.14 15.98 5.52
N ASP A 57 -17.96 16.88 6.04
CA ASP A 57 -18.62 16.70 7.32
C ASP A 57 -20.07 16.28 7.09
N ILE A 58 -20.51 15.23 7.78
CA ILE A 58 -21.93 14.91 7.94
C ILE A 58 -22.41 15.59 9.22
N ASP A 59 -23.08 16.72 9.04
CA ASP A 59 -23.73 17.49 10.08
C ASP A 59 -25.06 16.84 10.45
N LEU A 60 -25.24 16.52 11.73
CA LEU A 60 -26.37 15.75 12.23
C LEU A 60 -27.14 16.55 13.28
N LEU A 61 -28.45 16.65 13.10
CA LEU A 61 -29.37 17.32 14.00
C LEU A 61 -30.52 16.38 14.37
N LYS A 62 -30.77 16.19 15.66
CA LYS A 62 -31.87 15.35 16.10
C LYS A 62 -33.19 16.10 15.98
N THR A 63 -34.09 15.60 15.13
CA THR A 63 -35.40 16.25 14.89
C THR A 63 -36.52 15.57 15.67
N SER A 64 -36.46 14.25 15.83
CA SER A 64 -37.45 13.47 16.58
C SER A 64 -36.84 12.17 17.13
N SER A 65 -37.65 11.38 17.83
CA SER A 65 -37.24 10.03 18.25
C SER A 65 -36.81 9.23 17.03
N ASN A 66 -35.61 8.65 17.10
CA ASN A 66 -35.01 7.84 16.05
C ASN A 66 -34.89 8.51 14.67
N THR A 67 -34.88 9.84 14.59
CA THR A 67 -34.72 10.56 13.33
C THR A 67 -33.75 11.71 13.49
N TRP A 68 -32.76 11.73 12.61
CA TRP A 68 -31.76 12.78 12.50
C TRP A 68 -31.84 13.40 11.12
N ALA A 69 -31.89 14.72 11.04
CA ALA A 69 -31.59 15.43 9.81
C ALA A 69 -30.07 15.41 9.60
N ALA A 70 -29.66 15.16 8.36
CA ALA A 70 -28.28 15.09 7.95
C ALA A 70 -28.03 16.04 6.78
N GLU A 71 -26.98 16.85 6.88
CA GLU A 71 -26.45 17.64 5.77
C GLU A 71 -25.00 17.23 5.55
N VAL A 72 -24.61 17.01 4.29
CA VAL A 72 -23.21 16.77 3.94
C VAL A 72 -22.64 18.08 3.43
N VAL A 73 -21.59 18.57 4.08
CA VAL A 73 -20.94 19.85 3.77
C VAL A 73 -19.44 19.61 3.53
N SER A 74 -18.76 20.48 2.78
CA SER A 74 -17.31 20.42 2.69
C SER A 74 -16.67 21.31 3.75
N ASN A 75 -15.54 20.87 4.29
CA ASN A 75 -14.74 21.61 5.25
C ASN A 75 -13.28 21.72 4.73
N PRO A 76 -12.85 22.90 4.24
CA PRO A 76 -13.58 24.17 4.21
C PRO A 76 -14.70 24.23 3.16
N ALA A 77 -15.69 25.10 3.37
CA ALA A 77 -16.80 25.32 2.44
C ALA A 77 -16.37 25.93 1.10
N SER A 78 -15.10 26.32 0.93
CA SER A 78 -14.54 26.79 -0.34
C SER A 78 -14.21 25.67 -1.31
N ASP A 79 -14.16 24.42 -0.84
CA ASP A 79 -13.69 23.29 -1.65
C ASP A 79 -14.74 22.81 -2.64
N THR A 80 -16.01 23.15 -2.44
CA THR A 80 -17.11 22.79 -3.34
C THR A 80 -17.89 24.01 -3.80
N SER A 81 -18.47 23.93 -5.01
CA SER A 81 -19.26 25.02 -5.61
C SER A 81 -20.10 24.51 -6.80
N PRO A 82 -21.36 24.98 -6.98
CA PRO A 82 -22.08 25.88 -6.09
C PRO A 82 -22.73 25.18 -4.90
N ALA A 83 -23.09 23.89 -5.02
CA ALA A 83 -23.60 23.09 -3.91
C ALA A 83 -22.45 22.62 -3.01
N GLY A 84 -22.66 22.60 -1.69
CA GLY A 84 -21.57 22.41 -0.72
C GLY A 84 -20.71 23.65 -0.46
N GLY A 85 -20.86 24.67 -1.31
CA GLY A 85 -20.22 25.97 -1.14
C GLY A 85 -20.74 26.70 0.10
N ALA A 86 -20.14 27.83 0.43
CA ALA A 86 -20.51 28.64 1.60
C ALA A 86 -22.04 28.79 1.78
N GLY A 87 -22.59 28.18 2.82
CA GLY A 87 -24.00 28.25 3.16
C GLY A 87 -24.93 27.27 2.45
N THR A 88 -24.40 26.26 1.77
CA THR A 88 -25.18 25.25 1.07
C THR A 88 -24.63 23.85 1.35
N ALA A 89 -25.51 22.87 1.56
CA ALA A 89 -25.12 21.48 1.67
C ALA A 89 -24.88 20.88 0.27
N ILE A 90 -23.96 19.92 0.16
CA ILE A 90 -23.74 19.09 -1.03
C ILE A 90 -24.99 18.22 -1.25
N THR A 91 -25.46 17.62 -0.17
CA THR A 91 -26.70 16.85 -0.12
C THR A 91 -27.31 16.93 1.27
N SER A 92 -28.58 16.58 1.38
CA SER A 92 -29.28 16.53 2.66
C SER A 92 -30.33 15.41 2.66
N GLY A 93 -30.67 14.93 3.84
CA GLY A 93 -31.77 13.98 4.02
C GLY A 93 -31.94 13.61 5.48
N ASN A 94 -32.74 12.59 5.74
CA ASN A 94 -32.95 12.06 7.07
C ASN A 94 -32.26 10.71 7.21
N ILE A 95 -31.67 10.47 8.39
CA ILE A 95 -31.19 9.17 8.85
C ILE A 95 -32.17 8.69 9.91
N VAL A 96 -32.75 7.51 9.68
CA VAL A 96 -33.80 6.92 10.53
C VAL A 96 -33.31 5.61 11.13
N PHE A 97 -33.65 5.36 12.39
CA PHE A 97 -33.28 4.15 13.11
C PHE A 97 -34.49 3.33 13.55
N ASN A 98 -34.33 2.00 13.53
CA ASN A 98 -35.28 1.07 14.11
C ASN A 98 -35.27 1.15 15.64
N SER A 99 -36.27 0.55 16.30
CA SER A 99 -36.35 0.53 17.76
C SER A 99 -35.22 -0.25 18.45
N ASP A 100 -34.50 -1.10 17.72
CA ASP A 100 -33.33 -1.84 18.20
C ASP A 100 -32.00 -1.07 18.05
N GLY A 101 -32.05 0.17 17.53
CA GLY A 101 -30.89 1.02 17.31
C GLY A 101 -30.16 0.77 15.98
N SER A 102 -30.64 -0.17 15.15
CA SER A 102 -30.10 -0.40 13.80
C SER A 102 -30.60 0.65 12.81
N LEU A 103 -29.85 0.87 11.73
CA LEU A 103 -30.24 1.79 10.65
C LEU A 103 -31.48 1.25 9.91
N ASP A 104 -32.52 2.08 9.77
CA ASP A 104 -33.62 1.84 8.85
C ASP A 104 -33.27 2.39 7.48
N ALA A 105 -32.72 1.53 6.62
CA ALA A 105 -32.31 1.89 5.27
C ALA A 105 -33.49 2.26 4.35
N ALA A 106 -34.71 1.81 4.66
CA ALA A 106 -35.88 2.08 3.84
C ALA A 106 -36.50 3.44 4.16
N ALA A 107 -36.45 3.86 5.44
CA ALA A 107 -36.93 5.16 5.88
C ALA A 107 -35.86 6.28 5.79
N THR A 108 -34.58 5.92 5.70
CA THR A 108 -33.48 6.87 5.49
C THR A 108 -33.55 7.48 4.08
N THR A 109 -33.61 8.81 4.00
CA THR A 109 -33.75 9.55 2.74
C THR A 109 -32.45 10.23 2.29
N LEU A 110 -31.40 10.24 3.13
CA LEU A 110 -30.08 10.72 2.71
C LEU A 110 -29.59 9.85 1.54
N PRO A 111 -29.29 10.44 0.36
CA PRO A 111 -28.85 9.67 -0.80
C PRO A 111 -27.55 8.91 -0.51
N SER A 112 -27.45 7.67 -1.00
CA SER A 112 -26.18 6.92 -0.95
C SER A 112 -25.19 7.38 -2.03
N SER A 113 -25.65 8.05 -3.08
CA SER A 113 -24.80 8.62 -4.13
C SER A 113 -24.63 10.10 -3.89
N ILE A 114 -23.42 10.53 -3.53
CA ILE A 114 -23.07 11.92 -3.22
C ILE A 114 -22.28 12.51 -4.40
N PRO A 115 -22.89 13.40 -5.21
CA PRO A 115 -22.15 14.13 -6.21
C PRO A 115 -21.39 15.28 -5.53
N ILE A 116 -20.07 15.22 -5.50
CA ILE A 116 -19.20 16.26 -4.96
C ILE A 116 -18.83 17.23 -6.10
N PRO A 117 -19.33 18.48 -6.07
CA PRO A 117 -19.02 19.46 -7.09
C PRO A 117 -17.79 20.27 -6.65
N TRP A 118 -16.60 19.73 -6.90
CA TRP A 118 -15.34 20.42 -6.58
C TRP A 118 -15.30 21.83 -7.18
N ALA A 119 -14.81 22.79 -6.40
CA ALA A 119 -14.66 24.16 -6.86
C ALA A 119 -13.61 24.23 -7.98
N ALA A 120 -13.88 24.99 -9.04
CA ALA A 120 -12.98 25.13 -10.19
C ALA A 120 -11.59 25.68 -9.81
N SER A 121 -11.48 26.39 -8.67
CA SER A 121 -10.21 26.86 -8.11
C SER A 121 -9.26 25.73 -7.70
N LEU A 122 -9.77 24.52 -7.47
CA LEU A 122 -8.97 23.34 -7.14
C LEU A 122 -8.36 22.68 -8.39
N GLY A 123 -8.69 23.16 -9.60
CA GLY A 123 -8.22 22.56 -10.86
C GLY A 123 -8.94 21.27 -11.26
N VAL A 124 -9.84 20.77 -10.42
CA VAL A 124 -10.67 19.59 -10.70
C VAL A 124 -11.79 19.97 -11.67
N THR A 125 -11.80 19.35 -12.86
CA THR A 125 -12.75 19.69 -13.94
C THR A 125 -13.93 18.71 -14.05
N THR A 126 -13.82 17.54 -13.40
CA THR A 126 -14.86 16.51 -13.40
C THR A 126 -15.47 16.36 -12.00
N PRO A 127 -16.79 16.52 -11.85
CA PRO A 127 -17.46 16.18 -10.59
C PRO A 127 -17.19 14.73 -10.20
N GLN A 128 -16.95 14.52 -8.91
CA GLN A 128 -16.69 13.20 -8.34
C GLN A 128 -17.97 12.68 -7.70
N ASN A 129 -18.24 11.39 -7.85
CA ASN A 129 -19.42 10.78 -7.24
C ASN A 129 -18.97 9.73 -6.22
N VAL A 130 -19.27 9.96 -4.94
CA VAL A 130 -18.91 9.07 -3.85
C VAL A 130 -20.13 8.29 -3.39
N THR A 131 -20.00 6.97 -3.31
CA THR A 131 -21.02 6.11 -2.72
C THR A 131 -20.83 6.08 -1.20
N LEU A 132 -21.71 6.77 -0.48
CA LEU A 132 -21.78 6.77 0.98
C LEU A 132 -22.53 5.53 1.47
N ASN A 133 -21.89 4.77 2.35
CA ASN A 133 -22.44 3.59 2.98
C ASN A 133 -22.52 3.79 4.49
N LEU A 134 -23.76 3.89 4.98
CA LEU A 134 -24.07 4.04 6.40
C LEU A 134 -24.24 2.69 7.12
N GLY A 135 -24.03 1.56 6.45
CA GLY A 135 -24.14 0.21 7.05
C GLY A 135 -25.19 -0.70 6.41
N ALA A 136 -26.08 -0.17 5.57
CA ALA A 136 -27.10 -0.97 4.88
C ALA A 136 -26.51 -1.93 3.82
N ASN A 137 -25.37 -1.55 3.22
CA ASN A 137 -24.64 -2.31 2.20
C ASN A 137 -23.19 -2.56 2.65
N ALA A 138 -22.94 -2.70 3.95
CA ALA A 138 -21.60 -2.76 4.53
C ALA A 138 -20.62 -3.59 3.68
N ALA A 139 -19.55 -2.95 3.19
CA ALA A 139 -18.40 -3.70 2.68
C ALA A 139 -17.96 -4.64 3.80
N ALA A 140 -17.71 -5.92 3.46
CA ALA A 140 -17.53 -7.00 4.42
C ALA A 140 -16.60 -6.58 5.59
N GLY A 141 -17.20 -6.36 6.78
CA GLY A 141 -16.47 -5.95 7.99
C GLY A 141 -16.76 -4.55 8.56
N THR A 142 -17.68 -3.77 7.98
CA THR A 142 -18.14 -2.49 8.58
C THR A 142 -19.46 -2.65 9.33
N THR A 143 -19.59 -2.02 10.51
CA THR A 143 -20.81 -2.08 11.34
C THR A 143 -21.81 -0.96 11.04
N GLY A 144 -21.40 0.09 10.31
CA GLY A 144 -22.27 1.21 9.95
C GLY A 144 -22.47 2.23 11.06
N ILE A 145 -23.56 3.00 10.91
CA ILE A 145 -24.10 3.90 11.92
C ILE A 145 -25.20 3.19 12.72
N SER A 146 -25.21 3.44 14.03
CA SER A 146 -26.21 2.92 14.95
C SER A 146 -26.67 4.01 15.90
N GLN A 147 -27.80 3.77 16.57
CA GLN A 147 -28.30 4.67 17.60
C GLN A 147 -28.55 3.92 18.90
N GLN A 148 -27.66 4.12 19.87
CA GLN A 148 -27.74 3.48 21.20
C GLN A 148 -27.73 4.53 22.31
N GLY A 149 -28.11 4.13 23.53
CA GLY A 149 -28.10 5.02 24.71
C GLY A 149 -26.70 5.36 25.26
N SER A 150 -25.65 5.06 24.50
CA SER A 150 -24.27 5.46 24.83
C SER A 150 -23.96 6.84 24.25
N ALA A 151 -22.89 7.48 24.74
CA ALA A 151 -22.42 8.75 24.22
C ALA A 151 -22.12 8.69 22.72
N PHE A 152 -22.13 9.85 22.06
CA PHE A 152 -21.79 9.95 20.65
C PHE A 152 -20.40 9.40 20.36
N ALA A 153 -20.31 8.65 19.28
CA ALA A 153 -19.06 8.26 18.65
C ALA A 153 -19.19 8.50 17.15
N ALA A 154 -18.30 9.33 16.58
CA ALA A 154 -18.27 9.57 15.14
C ALA A 154 -17.90 8.31 14.33
N GLY A 155 -17.30 7.31 14.97
CA GLY A 155 -16.78 6.12 14.31
C GLY A 155 -15.54 6.42 13.46
N THR A 156 -15.26 5.54 12.51
CA THR A 156 -14.21 5.73 11.50
C THR A 156 -14.83 5.72 10.11
N ALA A 157 -14.52 6.72 9.29
CA ALA A 157 -14.81 6.69 7.87
C ALA A 157 -13.71 5.94 7.11
N ILE A 158 -14.10 4.92 6.36
CA ILE A 158 -13.21 4.10 5.53
C ILE A 158 -13.48 4.46 4.07
N THR A 159 -12.46 4.95 3.37
CA THR A 159 -12.53 5.33 1.96
C THR A 159 -11.56 4.53 1.09
N ASP A 160 -11.90 4.36 -0.18
CA ASP A 160 -11.04 3.71 -1.19
C ASP A 160 -10.10 4.68 -1.92
N GLY A 161 -10.26 5.99 -1.70
CA GLY A 161 -9.36 7.01 -2.23
C GLY A 161 -7.99 6.94 -1.57
N THR A 162 -6.98 7.27 -2.36
CA THR A 162 -5.61 7.43 -1.85
C THR A 162 -5.11 8.80 -2.27
N PRO A 163 -4.69 9.67 -1.33
CA PRO A 163 -4.09 10.93 -1.70
C PRO A 163 -2.77 10.67 -2.43
N PHE A 164 -2.28 11.68 -3.14
CA PHE A 164 -0.96 11.63 -3.71
C PHE A 164 0.06 11.38 -2.59
N GLY A 165 0.90 10.37 -2.79
CA GLY A 165 1.94 10.04 -1.85
C GLY A 165 3.29 10.02 -2.53
N ASN A 166 4.30 10.60 -1.88
CA ASN A 166 5.68 10.48 -2.32
C ASN A 166 6.24 9.12 -1.94
N LEU A 167 7.13 8.60 -2.77
CA LEU A 167 7.87 7.39 -2.48
C LEU A 167 8.74 7.62 -1.23
N THR A 168 8.46 6.89 -0.15
CA THR A 168 9.25 6.95 1.09
C THR A 168 10.28 5.85 1.17
N GLY A 169 10.03 4.71 0.53
CA GLY A 169 10.89 3.56 0.62
C GLY A 169 10.61 2.52 -0.44
N VAL A 170 11.61 1.67 -0.67
CA VAL A 170 11.50 0.49 -1.51
C VAL A 170 12.02 -0.68 -0.70
N SER A 171 11.25 -1.77 -0.66
CA SER A 171 11.66 -3.04 -0.07
C SER A 171 11.52 -4.15 -1.11
N ILE A 172 12.32 -5.20 -0.97
CA ILE A 172 12.27 -6.38 -1.83
C ILE A 172 11.89 -7.55 -0.93
N GLY A 173 10.80 -8.25 -1.25
CA GLY A 173 10.38 -9.44 -0.52
C GLY A 173 11.23 -10.67 -0.87
N ASN A 174 11.12 -11.74 -0.07
CA ASN A 174 11.83 -12.99 -0.33
C ASN A 174 11.40 -13.70 -1.62
N ASN A 175 10.19 -13.38 -2.10
CA ASN A 175 9.63 -13.82 -3.38
C ASN A 175 10.05 -12.91 -4.56
N GLY A 176 10.88 -11.90 -4.32
CA GLY A 176 11.35 -10.94 -5.33
C GLY A 176 10.41 -9.79 -5.60
N ASP A 177 9.29 -9.66 -4.89
CA ASP A 177 8.37 -8.54 -5.09
C ASP A 177 9.00 -7.24 -4.58
N VAL A 178 9.19 -6.30 -5.50
CA VAL A 178 9.67 -4.95 -5.20
C VAL A 178 8.46 -4.12 -4.79
N THR A 179 8.37 -3.84 -3.50
CA THR A 179 7.28 -3.06 -2.90
C THR A 179 7.75 -1.63 -2.65
N ALA A 180 7.04 -0.68 -3.26
CA ALA A 180 7.18 0.74 -2.96
C ALA A 180 6.24 1.10 -1.81
N THR A 181 6.79 1.73 -0.77
CA THR A 181 6.03 2.33 0.32
C THR A 181 5.90 3.84 0.07
N PHE A 182 4.73 4.38 0.30
CA PHE A 182 4.43 5.80 0.13
C PHE A 182 4.14 6.46 1.49
N ASP A 183 4.34 7.78 1.58
CA ASP A 183 4.03 8.56 2.79
C ASP A 183 2.53 8.60 3.11
N ASN A 184 1.67 8.34 2.13
CA ASN A 184 0.23 8.15 2.29
C ASN A 184 -0.17 6.80 2.95
N GLY A 185 0.80 6.03 3.46
CA GLY A 185 0.58 4.75 4.13
C GLY A 185 0.25 3.58 3.22
N THR A 186 0.12 3.81 1.90
CA THR A 186 -0.14 2.76 0.92
C THR A 186 1.18 2.08 0.54
N SER A 187 1.14 0.76 0.33
CA SER A 187 2.24 -0.01 -0.24
C SER A 187 1.79 -0.68 -1.52
N ARG A 188 2.60 -0.61 -2.58
CA ARG A 188 2.28 -1.21 -3.88
C ARG A 188 3.46 -2.00 -4.42
N VAL A 189 3.20 -3.19 -4.93
CA VAL A 189 4.19 -3.95 -5.71
C VAL A 189 4.33 -3.27 -7.06
N ILE A 190 5.55 -2.81 -7.37
CA ILE A 190 5.86 -2.07 -8.61
C ILE A 190 6.59 -2.94 -9.64
N ALA A 191 7.32 -3.96 -9.17
CA ALA A 191 8.08 -4.86 -10.00
C ALA A 191 8.31 -6.18 -9.26
N GLN A 192 8.79 -7.19 -9.99
CA GLN A 192 9.25 -8.45 -9.42
C GLN A 192 10.60 -8.81 -10.02
N VAL A 193 11.55 -9.21 -9.17
CA VAL A 193 12.86 -9.71 -9.60
C VAL A 193 12.68 -11.11 -10.15
N ALA A 194 13.12 -11.33 -11.39
CA ALA A 194 13.13 -12.65 -12.00
C ALA A 194 14.48 -13.34 -11.77
N MET A 195 14.48 -14.65 -11.56
CA MET A 195 15.70 -15.46 -11.46
C MET A 195 15.78 -16.44 -12.61
N ALA A 196 16.99 -16.58 -13.15
CA ALA A 196 17.29 -17.56 -14.19
C ALA A 196 17.98 -18.77 -13.57
N THR A 197 17.45 -19.97 -13.80
CA THR A 197 18.12 -21.23 -13.49
C THR A 197 18.58 -21.91 -14.77
N PHE A 198 19.69 -22.64 -14.69
CA PHE A 198 20.27 -23.37 -15.81
C PHE A 198 20.32 -24.87 -15.49
N ALA A 199 20.18 -25.72 -16.50
CA ALA A 199 20.26 -27.17 -16.29
C ALA A 199 21.67 -27.62 -15.88
N ASN A 200 22.70 -26.88 -16.32
CA ASN A 200 24.09 -27.13 -15.98
C ASN A 200 24.82 -25.81 -15.66
N GLU A 201 24.99 -25.53 -14.37
CA GLU A 201 25.62 -24.30 -13.86
C GLU A 201 27.12 -24.23 -14.19
N ASP A 202 27.83 -25.36 -14.12
CA ASP A 202 29.26 -25.45 -14.47
C ASP A 202 29.52 -25.24 -15.98
N GLY A 203 28.47 -25.30 -16.80
CA GLY A 203 28.53 -25.01 -18.22
C GLY A 203 28.53 -23.52 -18.55
N LEU A 204 28.34 -22.64 -17.57
CA LEU A 204 28.34 -21.20 -17.76
C LEU A 204 29.75 -20.66 -17.98
N ASN A 205 29.91 -19.71 -18.88
CA ASN A 205 31.19 -19.05 -19.10
C ASN A 205 31.30 -17.82 -18.20
N ALA A 206 32.34 -17.74 -17.38
CA ALA A 206 32.61 -16.58 -16.55
C ALA A 206 33.01 -15.38 -17.42
N VAL A 207 32.41 -14.22 -17.15
CA VAL A 207 32.68 -12.94 -17.80
C VAL A 207 33.17 -11.95 -16.75
N THR A 208 33.80 -10.86 -17.18
CA THR A 208 34.29 -9.82 -16.29
C THR A 208 33.15 -9.20 -15.46
N GLY A 209 33.39 -9.00 -14.16
CA GLY A 209 32.46 -8.31 -13.24
C GLY A 209 31.45 -9.22 -12.55
N ASP A 210 31.86 -10.41 -12.11
CA ASP A 210 31.03 -11.40 -11.40
C ASP A 210 29.78 -11.86 -12.18
N ALA A 211 29.84 -11.74 -13.51
CA ALA A 211 28.77 -12.11 -14.41
C ALA A 211 29.08 -13.44 -15.13
N TYR A 212 28.03 -14.19 -15.46
CA TYR A 212 28.12 -15.43 -16.21
C TYR A 212 27.31 -15.33 -17.50
N GLN A 213 27.83 -15.92 -18.57
CA GLN A 213 27.16 -15.98 -19.87
C GLN A 213 26.74 -17.42 -20.19
N ALA A 214 25.50 -17.55 -20.66
CA ALA A 214 24.95 -18.83 -21.12
C ALA A 214 25.74 -19.36 -22.33
N THR A 215 26.04 -20.65 -22.31
CA THR A 215 26.71 -21.37 -23.41
C THR A 215 25.82 -22.50 -23.92
N PHE A 216 26.24 -23.16 -25.00
CA PHE A 216 25.56 -24.37 -25.45
C PHE A 216 25.58 -25.49 -24.38
N ASN A 217 26.62 -25.56 -23.56
CA ASN A 217 26.79 -26.58 -22.53
C ASN A 217 25.98 -26.29 -21.25
N SER A 218 25.59 -25.04 -20.99
CA SER A 218 24.74 -24.68 -19.83
C SER A 218 23.25 -24.96 -20.07
N GLY A 219 22.85 -25.06 -21.33
CA GLY A 219 21.45 -25.11 -21.75
C GLY A 219 20.78 -23.73 -21.74
N THR A 220 19.47 -23.71 -21.95
CA THR A 220 18.66 -22.48 -21.98
C THR A 220 18.31 -22.01 -20.56
N ALA A 221 18.26 -20.69 -20.37
CA ALA A 221 17.83 -20.09 -19.12
C ALA A 221 16.33 -20.37 -18.86
N SER A 222 16.00 -20.88 -17.69
CA SER A 222 14.63 -21.00 -17.19
C SER A 222 14.34 -19.83 -16.25
N ILE A 223 13.49 -18.90 -16.69
CA ILE A 223 13.17 -17.69 -15.93
C ILE A 223 11.95 -17.98 -15.04
N ASN A 224 12.15 -17.90 -13.73
CA ASN A 224 11.11 -18.14 -12.73
C ASN A 224 11.11 -17.04 -11.66
N ALA A 225 10.00 -16.89 -10.95
CA ALA A 225 9.97 -16.08 -9.74
C ALA A 225 10.80 -16.76 -8.63
N PRO A 226 11.46 -16.00 -7.75
CA PRO A 226 12.12 -16.55 -6.56
C PRO A 226 11.20 -17.46 -5.75
N GLY A 227 11.72 -18.62 -5.34
CA GLY A 227 10.99 -19.64 -4.59
C GLY A 227 10.09 -20.55 -5.43
N SER A 228 10.10 -20.42 -6.77
CA SER A 228 9.32 -21.24 -7.70
C SER A 228 10.20 -21.88 -8.77
N GLY A 229 9.75 -23.01 -9.35
CA GLY A 229 10.41 -23.62 -10.50
C GLY A 229 11.85 -24.09 -10.24
N GLY A 230 12.19 -24.45 -9.01
CA GLY A 230 13.55 -24.83 -8.60
C GLY A 230 14.49 -23.65 -8.33
N ALA A 231 14.00 -22.41 -8.47
CA ALA A 231 14.74 -21.22 -8.11
C ALA A 231 14.74 -21.02 -6.59
N GLY A 232 15.88 -20.62 -6.02
CA GLY A 232 16.01 -20.29 -4.58
C GLY A 232 15.16 -19.09 -4.15
N THR A 233 15.22 -18.74 -2.86
CA THR A 233 14.58 -17.52 -2.34
C THR A 233 15.58 -16.37 -2.29
N LEU A 234 15.08 -15.14 -2.30
CA LEU A 234 15.91 -13.96 -2.08
C LEU A 234 15.99 -13.62 -0.59
N ALA A 235 17.14 -13.11 -0.17
CA ALA A 235 17.32 -12.48 1.13
C ALA A 235 17.55 -10.98 0.93
N SER A 236 16.59 -10.16 1.33
CA SER A 236 16.69 -8.70 1.21
C SER A 236 17.77 -8.14 2.13
N ASN A 237 18.48 -7.09 1.69
CA ASN A 237 19.53 -6.42 2.48
C ASN A 237 20.67 -7.34 2.97
N ALA A 238 20.88 -8.46 2.29
CA ALA A 238 21.99 -9.36 2.53
C ALA A 238 22.89 -9.43 1.29
N LEU A 239 24.19 -9.60 1.50
CA LEU A 239 25.16 -9.86 0.44
C LEU A 239 25.68 -11.29 0.61
N GLU A 240 25.74 -12.04 -0.49
CA GLU A 240 26.32 -13.38 -0.48
C GLU A 240 27.84 -13.28 -0.30
N SER A 241 28.37 -14.04 0.67
CA SER A 241 29.81 -14.09 0.92
C SER A 241 30.47 -15.06 -0.06
N SER A 242 31.75 -14.81 -0.35
CA SER A 242 32.58 -15.76 -1.09
C SER A 242 32.57 -17.12 -0.40
N THR A 243 32.48 -18.19 -1.18
CA THR A 243 32.55 -19.58 -0.72
C THR A 243 34.00 -20.04 -0.46
N VAL A 244 35.00 -19.18 -0.71
CA VAL A 244 36.43 -19.50 -0.58
C VAL A 244 36.87 -19.54 0.88
N ASP A 245 37.46 -20.66 1.29
CA ASP A 245 38.14 -20.81 2.58
C ASP A 245 39.64 -20.59 2.41
N LEU A 246 40.13 -19.48 2.97
CA LEU A 246 41.53 -19.09 2.91
C LEU A 246 42.48 -20.17 3.46
N SER A 247 42.11 -20.88 4.51
CA SER A 247 42.99 -21.88 5.14
C SER A 247 43.26 -23.06 4.20
N LYS A 248 42.20 -23.47 3.49
CA LYS A 248 42.27 -24.53 2.48
C LYS A 248 43.06 -24.07 1.25
N GLU A 249 42.81 -22.85 0.77
CA GLU A 249 43.53 -22.30 -0.38
C GLU A 249 45.03 -22.11 -0.11
N PHE A 250 45.42 -21.65 1.08
CA PHE A 250 46.83 -21.58 1.47
C PHE A 250 47.48 -22.96 1.52
N THR A 251 46.78 -23.97 2.02
CA THR A 251 47.30 -25.34 2.05
C THR A 251 47.49 -25.89 0.64
N ASN A 252 46.52 -25.66 -0.25
CA ASN A 252 46.60 -26.05 -1.67
C ASN A 252 47.78 -25.36 -2.37
N LEU A 253 48.04 -24.09 -2.07
CA LEU A 253 49.19 -23.36 -2.60
C LEU A 253 50.50 -23.97 -2.12
N ILE A 254 50.61 -24.32 -0.83
CA ILE A 254 51.81 -24.99 -0.27
C ILE A 254 52.02 -26.36 -0.92
N ILE A 255 50.96 -27.14 -1.12
CA ILE A 255 51.04 -28.44 -1.80
C ILE A 255 51.54 -28.25 -3.23
N THR A 256 50.98 -27.30 -3.97
CA THR A 256 51.36 -26.99 -5.35
C THR A 256 52.82 -26.52 -5.43
N GLN A 257 53.26 -25.66 -4.51
CA GLN A 257 54.65 -25.19 -4.43
C GLN A 257 55.63 -26.33 -4.09
N ARG A 258 55.26 -27.22 -3.16
CA ARG A 258 56.06 -28.40 -2.81
C ARG A 258 56.16 -29.37 -3.98
N ALA A 259 55.06 -29.60 -4.70
CA ALA A 259 55.06 -30.42 -5.91
C ALA A 259 55.99 -29.83 -6.97
N TYR A 260 55.91 -28.52 -7.23
CA TYR A 260 56.81 -27.82 -8.14
C TYR A 260 58.29 -27.92 -7.72
N THR A 261 58.57 -27.77 -6.43
CA THR A 261 59.95 -27.88 -5.88
C THR A 261 60.49 -29.30 -6.04
N ALA A 262 59.64 -30.31 -5.78
CA ALA A 262 60.00 -31.72 -5.97
C ALA A 262 60.27 -32.04 -7.45
N SER A 263 59.39 -31.60 -8.36
CA SER A 263 59.59 -31.75 -9.81
C SER A 263 60.87 -31.06 -10.28
N SER A 264 61.14 -29.84 -9.79
CA SER A 264 62.36 -29.10 -10.12
C SER A 264 63.61 -29.85 -9.65
N LYS A 265 63.58 -30.43 -8.44
CA LYS A 265 64.71 -31.19 -7.90
C LYS A 265 64.95 -32.50 -8.66
N VAL A 266 63.89 -33.16 -9.13
CA VAL A 266 64.00 -34.34 -10.02
C VAL A 266 64.70 -33.94 -11.32
N ILE A 267 64.33 -32.81 -11.93
CA ILE A 267 64.96 -32.30 -13.15
C ILE A 267 66.44 -31.99 -12.91
N THR A 268 66.78 -31.23 -11.87
CA THR A 268 68.19 -30.91 -11.57
C THR A 268 69.04 -32.16 -11.33
N THR A 269 68.47 -33.18 -10.67
CA THR A 269 69.17 -34.44 -10.44
C THR A 269 69.39 -35.19 -11.74
N ALA A 270 68.38 -35.23 -12.63
CA ALA A 270 68.51 -35.81 -13.95
C ALA A 270 69.54 -35.07 -14.83
N ASP A 271 69.58 -33.74 -14.77
CA ASP A 271 70.56 -32.92 -15.48
C ASP A 271 71.99 -33.21 -15.01
N ASN A 272 72.21 -33.28 -13.69
CA ASN A 272 73.51 -33.64 -13.13
C ASN A 272 73.96 -35.04 -13.58
N MET A 273 73.06 -36.04 -13.55
CA MET A 273 73.37 -37.39 -14.05
C MET A 273 73.70 -37.39 -15.54
N THR A 274 73.00 -36.57 -16.33
CA THR A 274 73.27 -36.43 -17.77
C THR A 274 74.64 -35.80 -18.02
N GLN A 275 75.01 -34.80 -17.22
CA GLN A 275 76.32 -34.16 -17.29
C GLN A 275 77.45 -35.12 -16.91
N ASP A 276 77.29 -35.89 -15.84
CA ASP A 276 78.24 -36.92 -15.43
C ASP A 276 78.43 -38.00 -16.52
N LEU A 277 77.33 -38.43 -17.14
CA LEU A 277 77.37 -39.40 -18.25
C LEU A 277 78.14 -38.87 -19.47
N LEU A 278 77.94 -37.60 -19.83
CA LEU A 278 78.70 -36.95 -20.90
C LEU A 278 80.20 -36.85 -20.57
N GLN A 279 80.56 -36.75 -19.28
CA GLN A 279 81.94 -36.67 -18.83
C GLN A 279 82.66 -38.03 -18.88
N ILE A 280 81.93 -39.15 -18.76
CA ILE A 280 82.48 -40.52 -18.87
C ILE A 280 82.77 -40.94 -20.32
N ILE A 281 82.10 -40.33 -21.30
CA ILE A 281 82.28 -40.65 -22.74
C ILE A 281 83.53 -39.96 -23.34
N ARG A 282 84.22 -39.11 -22.59
CA ARG A 282 85.52 -38.51 -22.95
C ARG A 282 86.68 -39.29 -22.36
#